data_AF-I4FXW3-F1
#
_entry.id   AF-I4FXW3-F1
#
_cell.length_a   1.000
_cell.length_b   1.000
_cell.length_c   1.000
_cell.angle_alpha   90.00
_cell.angle_beta   90.00
_cell.angle_gamma   90.00
#
_symmetry.space_group_name_H-M   'P 1'
#
loop_
_entity.id
_entity.type
_entity.pdbx_description
1 polymer ?
#
loop_
_entity_poly.entity_id
_entity_poly.type
_entity_poly.pdbx_seq_one_letter_code
_entity_poly.pdbx_strand_id
1 'polypeptide(L)'
;MSSVEIKTLTNTSNPKQQQIQVAPRPQKNVWNQTMATLYLLEQGTILLKEQFRFLIHVPDKDKIEVPIRDVERILLFGNINLSTPAIATCLESRITVLFLSLSGRYKGHLWSKEASNLNVELLQFQHRMITNFN
;
A
#
# COMPACT_ATOMS: atom_id res chain seq x y z
N MET A 1 -11.15 -10.76 26.23
CA MET A 1 -10.81 -9.37 25.86
C MET A 1 -10.95 -9.27 24.35
N SER A 2 -12.14 -9.42 23.77
CA SER A 2 -13.38 -8.64 23.91
C SER A 2 -13.32 -7.33 23.12
N SER A 3 -14.05 -7.34 22.00
CA SER A 3 -14.82 -6.28 21.32
C SER A 3 -14.39 -4.81 21.43
N VAL A 4 -14.51 -4.10 20.30
CA VAL A 4 -15.00 -2.72 20.32
C VAL A 4 -16.19 -2.63 19.36
N GLU A 5 -17.40 -2.53 19.95
CA GLU A 5 -18.65 -2.15 19.32
C GLU A 5 -18.68 -0.63 19.10
N ILE A 6 -19.35 -0.16 18.04
CA ILE A 6 -19.96 1.17 18.04
C ILE A 6 -21.45 0.99 17.76
N LYS A 7 -22.25 1.15 18.82
CA LYS A 7 -23.72 1.26 18.77
C LYS A 7 -24.10 2.72 18.61
N THR A 8 -24.92 3.02 17.61
CA THR A 8 -25.84 4.16 17.67
C THR A 8 -27.26 3.62 17.61
N LEU A 9 -27.93 3.60 18.75
CA LEU A 9 -29.37 3.40 18.84
C LEU A 9 -30.04 4.77 18.95
N THR A 10 -30.86 5.13 17.97
CA THR A 10 -32.09 5.88 18.25
C THR A 10 -33.24 5.15 17.57
N ASN A 11 -34.14 4.67 18.41
CA ASN A 11 -35.39 3.98 18.10
C ASN A 11 -36.34 4.93 17.35
N THR A 12 -37.12 4.43 16.38
CA THR A 12 -38.61 4.52 16.34
C THR A 12 -39.16 3.84 15.06
N SER A 13 -40.04 2.84 15.27
CA SER A 13 -41.18 2.39 14.44
C SER A 13 -41.00 1.67 13.07
N ASN A 14 -41.42 0.39 13.11
CA ASN A 14 -42.40 -0.30 12.23
C ASN A 14 -41.93 -1.07 10.96
N PRO A 15 -42.48 -2.29 10.70
CA PRO A 15 -42.00 -3.24 9.71
C PRO A 15 -42.81 -3.13 8.40
N LYS A 16 -42.11 -3.06 7.27
CA LYS A 16 -42.53 -3.53 5.93
C LYS A 16 -41.54 -2.96 4.93
N GLN A 17 -40.72 -3.85 4.35
CA GLN A 17 -40.20 -3.80 2.98
C GLN A 17 -39.13 -4.87 2.83
N GLN A 18 -39.56 -6.07 2.41
CA GLN A 18 -38.66 -7.01 1.74
C GLN A 18 -38.23 -6.36 0.43
N GLN A 19 -37.02 -5.80 0.41
CA GLN A 19 -36.36 -5.39 -0.83
C GLN A 19 -35.31 -6.45 -1.18
N ILE A 20 -35.34 -6.83 -2.45
CA ILE A 20 -34.54 -7.85 -3.13
C ILE A 20 -33.06 -7.74 -2.73
N GLN A 21 -32.49 -8.83 -2.19
CA GLN A 21 -31.06 -8.90 -1.91
C GLN A 21 -30.28 -8.99 -3.22
N VAL A 22 -29.95 -7.83 -3.80
CA VAL A 22 -28.87 -7.72 -4.77
C VAL A 22 -27.58 -7.93 -4.00
N ALA A 23 -26.77 -8.92 -4.40
CA ALA A 23 -25.45 -9.16 -3.81
C ALA A 23 -24.71 -7.83 -3.65
N PRO A 24 -24.01 -7.59 -2.51
CA PRO A 24 -23.36 -6.31 -2.30
C PRO A 24 -22.37 -6.11 -3.45
N ARG A 25 -22.63 -5.13 -4.31
CA ARG A 25 -21.61 -4.63 -5.23
C ARG A 25 -20.39 -4.32 -4.38
N PRO A 26 -19.17 -4.76 -4.76
CA PRO A 26 -17.97 -4.42 -4.01
C PRO A 26 -17.98 -2.92 -3.80
N GLN A 27 -18.07 -2.53 -2.52
CA GLN A 27 -18.30 -1.15 -2.14
C GLN A 27 -17.17 -0.33 -2.75
N LYS A 28 -17.52 0.60 -3.64
CA LYS A 28 -16.54 1.54 -4.18
C LYS A 28 -16.08 2.40 -3.02
N ASN A 29 -14.92 2.09 -2.47
CA ASN A 29 -14.29 2.84 -1.40
C ASN A 29 -14.20 4.31 -1.84
N VAL A 30 -15.03 5.17 -1.26
CA VAL A 30 -14.95 6.61 -1.46
C VAL A 30 -13.92 7.12 -0.46
N TRP A 31 -12.64 7.09 -0.83
CA TRP A 31 -11.60 7.78 -0.08
C TRP A 31 -11.58 9.25 -0.50
N ASN A 32 -11.38 10.15 0.47
CA ASN A 32 -10.98 11.54 0.26
C ASN A 32 -9.76 11.61 -0.68
N GLN A 33 -9.57 12.75 -1.35
CA GLN A 33 -8.44 13.08 -2.25
C GLN A 33 -7.08 13.18 -1.51
N THR A 34 -6.84 12.34 -0.52
CA THR A 34 -5.58 12.26 0.22
C THR A 34 -4.82 11.05 -0.30
N MET A 35 -3.59 11.28 -0.76
CA MET A 35 -2.75 10.19 -1.27
C MET A 35 -2.59 9.09 -0.21
N ALA A 36 -2.70 7.84 -0.63
CA ALA A 36 -2.70 6.67 0.24
C ALA A 36 -1.31 6.04 0.36
N THR A 37 -1.02 5.48 1.54
CA THR A 37 0.11 4.59 1.76
C THR A 37 -0.39 3.15 1.82
N LEU A 38 0.14 2.28 0.96
CA LEU A 38 -0.23 0.86 0.91
C LEU A 38 0.67 0.03 1.84
N TYR A 39 0.06 -0.77 2.70
CA TYR A 39 0.75 -1.70 3.59
C TYR A 39 0.49 -3.14 3.13
N LEU A 40 1.51 -3.80 2.57
CA LEU A 40 1.40 -5.20 2.14
C LEU A 40 2.07 -6.10 3.18
N LEU A 41 1.23 -6.71 4.02
CA LEU A 41 1.65 -7.49 5.19
C LEU A 41 1.59 -9.01 4.96
N GLU A 42 0.64 -9.46 4.13
CA GLU A 42 0.33 -10.87 3.95
C GLU A 42 1.36 -11.57 3.07
N GLN A 43 1.91 -12.68 3.57
CA GLN A 43 3.01 -13.37 2.88
C GLN A 43 2.54 -14.00 1.58
N GLY A 44 3.40 -13.96 0.55
CA GLY A 44 3.06 -14.45 -0.78
C GLY A 44 2.20 -13.49 -1.60
N THR A 45 1.88 -12.29 -1.07
CA THR A 45 1.18 -11.26 -1.85
C THR A 45 1.97 -10.90 -3.11
N ILE A 46 1.27 -10.70 -4.22
CA ILE A 46 1.84 -10.26 -5.50
C ILE A 46 1.23 -8.91 -5.88
N LEU A 47 2.09 -7.91 -6.04
CA LEU A 47 1.72 -6.59 -6.56
C LEU A 47 1.98 -6.55 -8.07
N LEU A 48 0.90 -6.46 -8.82
CA LEU A 48 0.89 -6.37 -10.28
C LEU A 48 0.45 -4.96 -10.71
N LYS A 49 0.75 -4.62 -11.96
CA LYS A 49 0.27 -3.40 -12.61
C LYS A 49 -0.62 -3.76 -13.77
N GLU A 50 -1.81 -3.17 -13.81
CA GLU A 50 -2.72 -3.27 -14.94
C GLU A 50 -3.21 -1.86 -15.30
N GLN A 51 -2.93 -1.42 -16.53
CA GLN A 51 -3.34 -0.08 -17.01
C GLN A 51 -2.97 1.05 -16.03
N PHE A 52 -3.96 1.64 -15.34
CA PHE A 52 -3.82 2.77 -14.40
C PHE A 52 -4.02 2.38 -12.93
N ARG A 53 -3.99 1.07 -12.63
CA ARG A 53 -4.20 0.53 -11.28
C ARG A 53 -3.13 -0.49 -10.91
N PHE A 54 -2.88 -0.59 -9.62
CA PHE A 54 -2.25 -1.74 -9.02
C PHE A 54 -3.30 -2.82 -8.76
N LEU A 55 -2.92 -4.06 -9.05
CA LEU A 55 -3.67 -5.25 -8.66
C LEU A 55 -2.89 -5.97 -7.56
N ILE A 56 -3.50 -6.11 -6.40
CA ILE A 56 -2.92 -6.79 -5.24
C ILE A 56 -3.57 -8.16 -5.15
N HIS A 57 -2.79 -9.21 -5.41
CA HIS A 57 -3.22 -10.59 -5.22
C HIS A 57 -2.69 -11.12 -3.90
N VAL A 58 -3.60 -11.31 -2.94
CA VAL A 58 -3.29 -11.97 -1.67
C VAL A 58 -3.72 -13.43 -1.78
N PRO A 59 -2.92 -14.40 -1.30
CA PRO A 59 -3.32 -15.81 -1.28
C PRO A 59 -4.67 -16.00 -0.58
N ASP A 60 -5.53 -16.84 -1.16
CA ASP A 60 -6.85 -17.20 -0.64
C ASP A 60 -7.83 -16.03 -0.40
N LYS A 61 -7.57 -14.86 -1.00
CA LYS A 61 -8.44 -13.68 -0.92
C LYS A 61 -8.72 -13.09 -2.29
N ASP A 62 -9.80 -12.30 -2.36
CA ASP A 62 -10.14 -11.56 -3.55
C ASP A 62 -9.05 -10.54 -3.92
N LYS A 63 -8.93 -10.27 -5.22
CA LYS A 63 -8.01 -9.26 -5.73
C LYS A 63 -8.48 -7.87 -5.31
N ILE A 64 -7.54 -7.06 -4.86
CA ILE A 64 -7.79 -5.66 -4.51
C ILE A 64 -7.22 -4.78 -5.62
N GLU A 65 -8.03 -3.85 -6.11
CA GLU A 65 -7.61 -2.86 -7.10
C GLU A 65 -7.41 -1.49 -6.45
N VAL A 66 -6.28 -0.85 -6.73
CA VAL A 66 -5.98 0.50 -6.26
C VAL A 66 -5.52 1.38 -7.42
N PRO A 67 -6.14 2.54 -7.70
CA PRO A 67 -5.65 3.46 -8.71
C PRO A 67 -4.24 3.98 -8.36
N ILE A 68 -3.32 3.96 -9.32
CA ILE A 68 -1.92 4.37 -9.10
C ILE A 68 -1.84 5.82 -8.62
N ARG A 69 -2.67 6.70 -9.19
CA ARG A 69 -2.71 8.14 -8.85
C ARG A 69 -3.08 8.44 -7.40
N ASP A 70 -3.64 7.47 -6.70
CA ASP A 70 -4.08 7.63 -5.31
C ASP A 70 -3.03 7.04 -4.36
N VAL A 71 -1.86 6.60 -4.84
CA VAL A 71 -0.81 5.96 -4.04
C VAL A 71 0.43 6.84 -4.01
N GLU A 72 0.89 7.20 -2.81
CA GLU A 72 2.15 7.92 -2.60
C GLU A 72 3.30 6.98 -2.26
N ARG A 73 3.01 5.92 -1.50
CA ARG A 73 4.03 5.04 -0.93
C ARG A 73 3.51 3.63 -0.74
N ILE A 74 4.41 2.66 -0.81
CA ILE A 74 4.12 1.25 -0.57
C ILE A 74 5.13 0.69 0.44
N LEU A 75 4.66 0.00 1.47
CA LEU A 75 5.49 -0.69 2.46
C LEU A 75 5.29 -2.20 2.29
N LEU A 76 6.37 -2.92 2.09
CA LEU A 76 6.38 -4.36 1.83
C LEU A 76 7.03 -5.10 2.99
N PHE A 77 6.30 -6.01 3.61
CA PHE A 77 6.77 -6.76 4.78
C PHE A 77 7.05 -8.21 4.45
N GLY A 78 8.33 -8.60 4.51
CA GLY A 78 8.73 -9.99 4.30
C GLY A 78 8.69 -10.39 2.84
N ASN A 79 8.04 -11.52 2.55
CA ASN A 79 7.99 -12.14 1.23
C ASN A 79 6.80 -11.62 0.41
N ILE A 80 6.99 -10.46 -0.23
CA ILE A 80 6.03 -9.84 -1.15
C ILE A 80 6.68 -9.73 -2.52
N ASN A 81 5.98 -10.18 -3.56
CA ASN A 81 6.46 -10.11 -4.93
C ASN A 81 5.96 -8.85 -5.61
N LEU A 82 6.86 -8.12 -6.26
CA LEU A 82 6.52 -7.05 -7.20
C LEU A 82 6.78 -7.54 -8.61
N SER A 83 5.86 -7.29 -9.54
CA SER A 83 6.19 -7.45 -10.95
C SER A 83 7.06 -6.32 -11.47
N THR A 84 7.87 -6.61 -12.49
CA THR A 84 8.70 -5.60 -13.17
C THR A 84 7.89 -4.39 -13.66
N PRO A 85 6.69 -4.54 -14.25
CA PRO A 85 5.84 -3.40 -14.59
C PRO A 85 5.40 -2.57 -13.39
N ALA A 86 5.11 -3.19 -12.24
CA ALA A 86 4.76 -2.46 -11.02
C ALA A 86 5.95 -1.64 -10.49
N ILE A 87 7.16 -2.21 -10.53
CA ILE A 87 8.41 -1.51 -10.18
C ILE A 87 8.62 -0.29 -11.08
N ALA A 88 8.55 -0.46 -12.41
CA ALA A 88 8.72 0.63 -13.36
C ALA A 88 7.70 1.75 -13.14
N THR A 89 6.42 1.39 -12.95
CA THR A 89 5.36 2.35 -12.65
C THR A 89 5.59 3.10 -11.34
N CYS A 90 6.09 2.42 -10.29
CA CYS A 90 6.42 3.09 -9.02
C CYS A 90 7.52 4.14 -9.23
N LEU A 91 8.57 3.81 -9.99
CA LEU A 91 9.64 4.75 -10.32
C LEU A 91 9.13 5.95 -11.12
N GLU A 92 8.39 5.71 -12.20
CA GLU A 92 7.85 6.76 -13.08
C GLU A 92 6.87 7.70 -12.35
N SER A 93 6.02 7.12 -11.49
CA SER A 93 4.99 7.85 -10.74
C SER A 93 5.51 8.44 -9.43
N ARG A 94 6.81 8.32 -9.14
CA ARG A 94 7.47 8.77 -7.90
C ARG A 94 6.89 8.17 -6.63
N ILE A 95 6.40 6.94 -6.73
CA ILE A 95 5.88 6.15 -5.61
C ILE A 95 7.07 5.48 -4.92
N THR A 96 7.31 5.83 -3.67
CA THR A 96 8.40 5.22 -2.89
C THR A 96 7.96 3.83 -2.39
N VAL A 97 8.78 2.81 -2.61
CA VAL A 97 8.54 1.46 -2.08
C VAL A 97 9.57 1.13 -1.03
N LEU A 98 9.15 0.81 0.19
CA LEU A 98 10.03 0.41 1.28
C LEU A 98 9.99 -1.11 1.46
N PHE A 99 11.15 -1.73 1.50
CA PHE A 99 11.30 -3.16 1.79
C PHE A 99 11.66 -3.35 3.27
N LEU A 100 10.84 -4.12 3.96
CA LEU A 100 10.92 -4.37 5.40
C LEU A 100 11.00 -5.88 5.66
N SER A 101 11.64 -6.28 6.75
CA SER A 101 11.46 -7.63 7.30
C SER A 101 10.02 -7.81 7.80
N LEU A 102 9.64 -9.06 8.09
CA LEU A 102 8.35 -9.36 8.74
C LEU A 102 8.22 -8.64 10.10
N SER A 103 9.34 -8.42 10.80
CA SER A 103 9.41 -7.67 12.05
C SER A 103 9.47 -6.15 11.87
N GLY A 104 9.32 -5.64 10.64
CA GLY A 104 9.37 -4.20 10.34
C GLY A 104 10.78 -3.58 10.25
N ARG A 105 11.85 -4.38 10.25
CA ARG A 105 13.22 -3.85 10.08
C ARG A 105 13.46 -3.44 8.64
N TYR A 106 13.89 -2.20 8.43
CA TYR A 106 14.23 -1.66 7.11
C TYR A 106 15.34 -2.44 6.41
N LYS A 107 15.10 -2.82 5.16
CA LYS A 107 16.04 -3.56 4.29
C LYS A 107 16.50 -2.75 3.08
N GLY A 108 15.74 -1.74 2.67
CA GLY A 108 16.03 -0.96 1.46
C GLY A 108 14.78 -0.28 0.92
N HIS A 109 14.93 0.47 -0.16
CA HIS A 109 13.80 1.07 -0.86
C HIS A 109 14.02 1.13 -2.37
N LEU A 110 12.93 1.27 -3.10
CA LEU A 110 12.88 1.70 -4.49
C LEU A 110 12.33 3.14 -4.50
N TRP A 111 13.05 4.03 -5.17
CA TRP A 111 12.67 5.44 -5.31
C TRP A 111 13.05 5.95 -6.69
N SER A 112 12.34 6.98 -7.16
CA SER A 112 12.69 7.60 -8.44
C SER A 112 13.96 8.46 -8.31
N LYS A 113 14.70 8.61 -9.41
CA LYS A 113 15.89 9.45 -9.46
C LYS A 113 15.59 10.89 -9.05
N GLU A 114 14.41 11.39 -9.42
CA GLU A 114 13.92 12.74 -9.14
C GLU A 114 13.40 12.89 -7.71
N ALA A 115 13.06 11.79 -7.04
CA ALA A 115 12.72 11.76 -5.62
C ALA A 115 13.96 11.79 -4.72
N SER A 116 15.16 11.58 -5.29
CA SER A 116 16.41 11.75 -4.57
C SER A 116 16.74 13.23 -4.39
N ASN A 117 16.93 13.65 -3.13
CA ASN A 117 17.79 14.78 -2.85
C ASN A 117 19.22 14.30 -3.06
N LEU A 118 19.66 14.15 -4.31
CA LEU A 118 20.96 13.60 -4.72
C LEU A 118 22.13 14.17 -3.88
N ASN A 119 22.02 15.44 -3.47
CA ASN A 119 22.96 16.11 -2.58
C ASN A 119 23.06 15.47 -1.18
N VAL A 120 21.93 15.13 -0.56
CA VAL A 120 21.88 14.50 0.77
C VAL A 120 22.47 13.08 0.71
N GLU A 121 22.19 12.33 -0.34
CA GLU A 121 22.72 10.98 -0.51
C GLU A 121 24.24 10.98 -0.75
N LEU A 122 24.75 11.92 -1.56
CA LEU A 122 26.19 12.14 -1.73
C LEU A 122 26.88 12.47 -0.40
N LEU A 123 26.29 13.35 0.40
CA LEU A 123 26.83 13.71 1.72
C LEU A 123 26.87 12.51 2.67
N GLN A 124 25.82 11.69 2.70
CA GLN A 124 25.79 10.46 3.52
C GLN A 124 26.82 9.42 3.05
N PHE A 125 26.99 9.26 1.74
CA PHE A 125 28.00 8.36 1.17
C PHE A 125 29.42 8.82 1.54
N GLN A 126 29.72 10.12 1.36
CA GLN A 126 31.00 10.71 1.75
C GLN A 126 31.29 10.49 3.24
N HIS A 127 30.31 10.73 4.12
CA HIS A 127 30.48 10.52 5.55
C HIS A 127 30.76 9.05 5.90
N ARG A 128 30.02 8.11 5.30
CA ARG A 128 30.21 6.65 5.50
C ARG A 128 31.59 6.19 5.04
N MET A 129 32.11 6.73 3.94
CA MET A 129 33.45 6.41 3.45
C MET A 129 34.56 6.88 4.40
N ILE A 130 34.34 8.00 5.10
CA ILE A 130 35.31 8.56 6.06
C ILE A 130 35.36 7.73 7.36
N THR A 131 34.25 7.14 7.79
CA THR A 131 34.19 6.42 9.09
C THR A 131 34.86 5.03 9.07
N ASN A 132 35.20 4.49 7.89
CA ASN A 132 35.81 3.17 7.73
C ASN A 132 37.34 3.18 7.63
N PHE A 133 38.00 4.31 7.95
CA PHE A 133 39.46 4.50 7.82
C PHE A 133 40.17 4.80 9.15
N ASN A 134 39.72 4.22 10.27
CA ASN A 134 40.47 4.19 11.54
C ASN A 134 40.47 2.79 12.16
#